data_AF-A0A520ZJK5-F1
#
_entry.id   AF-A0A520ZJK5-F1
#
_cell.length_a   1.000
_cell.length_b   1.000
_cell.length_c   1.000
_cell.angle_alpha   90.00
_cell.angle_beta   90.00
_cell.angle_gamma   90.00
#
_symmetry.space_group_name_H-M   'P 1'
#
loop_
_entity.id
_entity.type
_entity.pdbx_description
1 polymer ?
#
loop_
_entity_poly.entity_id
_entity_poly.type
_entity_poly.pdbx_seq_one_letter_code
_entity_poly.pdbx_strand_id
1 'polypeptide(L)'
;MQIYLPIAEVSVNAFLLLGLGGLVGVLSGMFGVGGGFLMTPLLFFIGIPPAVAVATEANQIVASSFSGVLAHLKRRTVDLRMGTVLLVGGLIGAALGVQIFNALKAIGQVDLLVRLSYVVFLGIIGGLMFIESLNAI
;
A
#
# COMPACT_ATOMS: atom_id res chain seq x y z
N MET A 1 -14.44 20.38 5.04
CA MET A 1 -13.51 21.43 4.58
C MET A 1 -12.74 20.83 3.40
N GLN A 2 -12.88 21.37 2.19
CA GLN A 2 -12.17 20.87 1.01
C GLN A 2 -10.74 21.39 1.04
N ILE A 3 -9.75 20.50 0.96
CA ILE A 3 -8.33 20.84 0.85
C ILE A 3 -7.90 20.52 -0.57
N TYR A 4 -7.32 21.51 -1.24
CA TYR A 4 -6.69 21.32 -2.54
C TYR A 4 -5.32 20.67 -2.34
N LEU A 5 -5.10 19.51 -2.98
CA LEU A 5 -3.82 18.82 -2.97
C LEU A 5 -3.04 19.21 -4.22
N PRO A 6 -2.06 20.14 -4.15
CA PRO A 6 -1.39 20.68 -5.33
C PRO A 6 -0.54 19.65 -6.07
N ILE A 7 -0.11 18.58 -5.38
CA ILE A 7 0.68 17.49 -5.97
C ILE A 7 -0.23 16.49 -6.71
N ALA A 8 -1.49 16.35 -6.28
CA ALA A 8 -2.47 15.46 -6.89
C ALA A 8 -3.39 16.19 -7.89
N GLU A 9 -3.42 17.53 -7.86
CA GLU A 9 -4.36 18.39 -8.60
C GLU A 9 -5.84 18.09 -8.30
N VAL A 10 -6.13 17.51 -7.13
CA VAL A 10 -7.50 17.15 -6.69
C VAL A 10 -7.87 17.87 -5.40
N SER A 11 -9.14 18.27 -5.30
CA SER A 11 -9.72 18.75 -4.04
C SER A 11 -10.40 17.60 -3.29
N VAL A 12 -9.97 17.37 -2.05
CA VAL A 12 -10.47 16.27 -1.22
C VAL A 12 -10.91 16.80 0.15
N ASN A 13 -11.96 16.22 0.73
CA ASN A 13 -12.43 16.60 2.04
C ASN A 13 -11.45 16.16 3.14
N ALA A 14 -10.97 17.10 3.95
CA ALA A 14 -10.03 16.86 5.04
C ALA A 14 -10.52 15.79 6.04
N PHE A 15 -11.82 15.82 6.37
CA PHE A 15 -12.41 14.87 7.31
C PHE A 15 -12.46 13.45 6.74
N LEU A 16 -12.59 13.32 5.42
CA LEU A 16 -12.58 12.03 4.74
C LEU A 16 -11.17 11.43 4.76
N LEU A 17 -10.14 12.24 4.51
CA LEU A 17 -8.74 11.80 4.61
C LEU A 17 -8.37 11.39 6.04
N LEU A 18 -8.77 12.19 7.04
CA LEU A 18 -8.53 11.85 8.45
C LEU A 18 -9.28 10.58 8.87
N GLY A 19 -10.54 10.42 8.46
CA GLY A 19 -11.33 9.23 8.75
C GLY A 19 -10.75 7.97 8.10
N LEU A 20 -10.40 8.04 6.81
CA LEU A 20 -9.75 6.94 6.10
C LEU A 20 -8.39 6.60 6.70
N GLY A 21 -7.53 7.59 6.92
CA GLY A 21 -6.21 7.37 7.51
C GLY A 21 -6.28 6.78 8.92
N GLY A 22 -7.23 7.24 9.74
CA GLY A 22 -7.47 6.68 11.07
C GLY A 22 -7.95 5.23 11.03
N LEU A 23 -8.97 4.94 10.21
CA LEU A 23 -9.54 3.61 10.10
C LEU A 23 -8.54 2.60 9.51
N VAL A 24 -7.87 2.97 8.41
CA VAL A 24 -6.84 2.13 7.80
C VAL A 24 -5.62 1.98 8.72
N GLY A 25 -5.25 3.02 9.45
CA GLY A 25 -4.16 2.96 10.44
C GLY A 25 -4.45 1.96 11.56
N VAL A 26 -5.68 1.96 12.10
CA VAL A 26 -6.10 0.98 13.12
C VAL A 26 -6.11 -0.43 12.55
N LEU A 27 -6.75 -0.64 11.39
CA LEU A 27 -6.81 -1.96 10.75
C LEU A 27 -5.41 -2.47 10.41
N SER A 28 -4.57 -1.64 9.81
CA SER A 28 -3.18 -1.98 9.49
C SER A 28 -2.36 -2.29 10.73
N GLY A 29 -2.58 -1.59 11.85
CA GLY A 29 -1.91 -1.87 13.12
C GLY A 29 -2.33 -3.20 13.72
N MET A 30 -3.61 -3.57 13.59
CA MET A 30 -4.14 -4.86 14.06
C MET A 30 -3.63 -6.03 13.22
N PHE A 31 -3.65 -5.90 11.89
CA PHE A 31 -3.22 -6.98 11.00
C PHE A 31 -1.69 -7.06 10.84
N GLY A 32 -0.96 -5.96 11.13
CA GLY A 32 0.50 -5.91 10.98
C GLY A 32 0.99 -5.94 9.53
N VAL A 33 0.09 -5.78 8.55
CA VAL A 33 0.39 -5.99 7.11
C VAL A 33 1.03 -4.74 6.45
N GLY A 34 1.03 -3.59 7.12
CA GLY A 34 1.43 -2.32 6.53
C GLY A 34 0.35 -1.79 5.59
N GLY A 35 -0.17 -0.59 5.85
CA GLY A 35 -1.46 -0.10 5.35
C GLY A 35 -1.60 0.02 3.83
N GLY A 36 -0.51 -0.16 3.08
CA GLY A 36 -0.45 0.05 1.63
C GLY A 36 -1.42 -0.78 0.81
N PHE A 37 -1.81 -1.97 1.26
CA PHE A 37 -2.78 -2.79 0.51
C PHE A 37 -4.20 -2.25 0.54
N LEU A 38 -4.57 -1.48 1.58
CA LEU A 38 -5.90 -0.85 1.71
C LEU A 38 -5.87 0.63 1.33
N MET A 39 -4.84 1.35 1.78
CA MET A 39 -4.80 2.80 1.63
C MET A 39 -4.57 3.19 0.15
N THR A 40 -3.65 2.53 -0.56
CA THR A 40 -3.39 2.80 -1.99
C THR A 40 -4.66 2.73 -2.86
N PRO A 41 -5.47 1.63 -2.83
CA PRO A 41 -6.68 1.57 -3.62
C PRO A 41 -7.77 2.54 -3.14
N LEU A 42 -7.85 2.83 -1.83
CA LEU A 42 -8.78 3.84 -1.30
C LEU A 42 -8.43 5.25 -1.82
N LEU A 43 -7.15 5.59 -1.88
CA LEU A 43 -6.67 6.84 -2.47
C LEU A 43 -6.96 6.92 -3.97
N PHE A 44 -6.92 5.81 -4.70
CA PHE A 44 -7.35 5.78 -6.10
C PHE A 44 -8.84 5.99 -6.26
N PHE A 45 -9.67 5.41 -5.39
CA PHE A 45 -11.12 5.57 -5.44
C PHE A 45 -11.57 7.02 -5.21
N ILE A 46 -10.83 7.78 -4.40
CA ILE A 46 -11.08 9.21 -4.20
C ILE A 46 -10.47 10.10 -5.30
N GLY A 47 -9.90 9.50 -6.35
CA GLY A 47 -9.42 10.19 -7.54
C GLY A 47 -7.97 10.67 -7.49
N ILE A 48 -7.18 10.24 -6.50
CA ILE A 48 -5.76 10.63 -6.44
C ILE A 48 -4.96 9.84 -7.49
N PRO A 49 -4.08 10.50 -8.26
CA PRO A 49 -3.28 9.84 -9.29
C PRO A 49 -2.41 8.70 -8.74
N PRO A 50 -2.22 7.61 -9.53
CA PRO A 50 -1.44 6.45 -9.14
C PRO A 50 -0.07 6.72 -8.54
N ALA A 51 0.69 7.60 -9.19
CA ALA A 51 2.04 7.94 -8.77
C ALA A 51 2.08 8.62 -7.39
N VAL A 52 1.10 9.49 -7.10
CA VAL A 52 1.07 10.27 -5.85
C VAL A 52 0.65 9.38 -4.68
N ALA A 53 -0.34 8.51 -4.87
CA ALA A 53 -0.76 7.61 -3.80
C ALA A 53 0.36 6.63 -3.45
N VAL A 54 0.99 5.97 -4.45
CA VAL A 54 2.09 5.02 -4.20
C VAL A 54 3.26 5.70 -3.50
N ALA A 55 3.64 6.92 -3.90
CA ALA A 55 4.71 7.66 -3.25
C ALA A 55 4.38 8.01 -1.78
N THR A 56 3.13 8.39 -1.50
CA THR A 56 2.68 8.72 -0.14
C THR A 56 2.70 7.47 0.74
N GLU A 57 2.19 6.36 0.23
CA GLU A 57 2.12 5.07 0.92
C GLU A 57 3.49 4.47 1.20
N ALA A 58 4.43 4.58 0.26
CA ALA A 58 5.80 4.11 0.48
C ALA A 58 6.42 4.75 1.73
N ASN A 59 6.24 6.06 1.92
CA ASN A 59 6.74 6.76 3.10
C ASN A 59 6.06 6.29 4.39
N GLN A 60 4.74 6.04 4.35
CA GLN A 60 3.99 5.51 5.48
C GLN A 60 4.47 4.10 5.87
N ILE A 61 4.68 3.23 4.89
CA ILE A 61 5.17 1.86 5.09
C ILE A 61 6.55 1.88 5.73
N VAL A 62 7.46 2.76 5.29
CA VAL A 62 8.80 2.91 5.90
C VAL A 62 8.69 3.26 7.39
N ALA A 63 7.83 4.22 7.76
CA ALA A 63 7.65 4.60 9.15
C ALA A 63 7.09 3.46 10.01
N SER A 64 6.05 2.76 9.51
CA SER A 64 5.46 1.61 10.21
C SER A 64 6.41 0.43 10.34
N SER A 65 7.20 0.15 9.29
CA SER A 65 8.19 -0.93 9.25
C SER A 65 9.33 -0.67 10.22
N PHE A 66 9.81 0.57 10.29
CA PHE A 66 10.83 0.96 11.26
C PHE A 66 10.34 0.76 12.71
N SER A 67 9.11 1.19 13.00
CA SER A 67 8.48 0.97 14.32
C SER A 67 8.36 -0.52 14.65
N GLY A 68 7.92 -1.35 13.70
CA GLY A 68 7.81 -2.79 13.85
C GLY A 68 9.15 -3.47 14.12
N VAL A 69 10.18 -3.15 13.33
CA VAL A 69 11.53 -3.68 13.53
C VAL A 69 12.06 -3.30 14.91
N LEU A 70 11.86 -2.06 15.36
CA LEU A 70 12.33 -1.61 16.68
C LEU A 70 11.65 -2.39 17.82
N ALA A 71 10.34 -2.67 17.70
CA ALA A 71 9.60 -3.48 18.66
C ALA A 71 10.08 -4.94 18.70
N HIS A 72 10.32 -5.56 17.53
CA HIS A 72 10.84 -6.93 17.43
C HIS A 72 12.31 -7.04 17.85
N LEU A 73 13.11 -6.00 17.63
CA LEU A 73 14.51 -5.96 18.05
C LEU A 73 14.61 -6.01 19.57
N LYS A 74 13.75 -5.26 20.28
CA LYS A 74 13.64 -5.32 21.75
C LYS A 74 13.29 -6.73 22.26
N ARG A 75 12.53 -7.50 21.48
CA ARG A 75 12.14 -8.89 21.78
C ARG A 75 13.18 -9.93 21.33
N ARG A 76 14.27 -9.51 20.66
CA ARG A 76 15.30 -10.38 20.06
C ARG A 76 14.74 -11.42 19.08
N THR A 77 13.63 -11.13 18.42
CA THR A 77 13.00 -12.04 17.44
C THR A 77 13.30 -11.67 15.98
N VAL A 78 14.29 -10.80 15.74
CA VAL A 78 14.61 -10.32 14.39
C VAL A 78 15.57 -11.28 13.71
N ASP A 79 15.11 -11.91 12.63
CA ASP A 79 15.98 -12.66 11.73
C ASP A 79 16.58 -11.73 10.67
N LEU A 80 17.83 -11.32 10.88
CA LEU A 80 18.55 -10.45 9.96
C LEU A 80 18.92 -11.14 8.64
N ARG A 81 19.06 -12.48 8.60
CA ARG A 81 19.37 -13.20 7.35
C ARG A 81 18.16 -13.22 6.44
N MET A 82 16.99 -13.55 6.98
CA MET A 82 15.75 -13.46 6.21
C MET A 82 15.46 -12.02 5.78
N GLY A 83 15.70 -11.05 6.68
CA GLY A 83 15.54 -9.64 6.36
C GLY A 83 16.41 -9.17 5.18
N THR A 84 17.66 -9.58 5.09
CA THR A 84 18.55 -9.19 3.97
C THR A 84 18.16 -9.85 2.66
N VAL A 85 17.73 -11.12 2.67
CA VAL A 85 17.24 -11.80 1.47
C VAL A 85 15.99 -11.10 0.92
N LEU A 86 15.05 -10.76 1.79
CA LEU A 86 13.84 -10.02 1.41
C LEU A 86 14.17 -8.60 0.92
N LEU A 87 15.14 -7.92 1.54
CA LEU A 87 15.61 -6.60 1.11
C LEU A 87 16.15 -6.65 -0.33
N VAL A 88 17.03 -7.60 -0.64
CA VAL A 88 17.65 -7.71 -1.96
C VAL A 88 16.59 -8.06 -3.02
N GLY A 89 15.73 -9.03 -2.75
CA GLY A 89 14.62 -9.39 -3.65
C GLY A 89 13.67 -8.21 -3.87
N GLY A 90 13.33 -7.49 -2.81
CA GLY A 90 12.48 -6.30 -2.84
C GLY A 90 13.09 -5.15 -3.64
N LEU A 91 14.39 -4.87 -3.47
CA LEU A 91 15.09 -3.83 -4.22
C LEU A 91 15.12 -4.13 -5.72
N ILE A 92 15.41 -5.38 -6.10
CA ILE A 92 15.42 -5.81 -7.51
C ILE A 92 14.01 -5.72 -8.09
N GLY A 93 13.01 -6.24 -7.36
CA GLY A 93 11.61 -6.18 -7.78
C GLY A 93 11.09 -4.75 -7.95
N ALA A 94 11.42 -3.86 -7.01
CA ALA A 94 11.04 -2.45 -7.06
C ALA A 94 11.71 -1.73 -8.24
N ALA A 95 13.01 -1.98 -8.48
CA ALA A 95 13.73 -1.37 -9.61
C ALA A 95 13.12 -1.79 -10.96
N LEU A 96 12.82 -3.08 -11.13
CA LEU A 96 12.13 -3.59 -12.32
C LEU A 96 10.71 -3.02 -12.45
N GLY A 97 9.97 -2.97 -11.34
CA GLY A 97 8.63 -2.41 -11.28
C GLY A 97 8.57 -0.94 -11.71
N VAL A 98 9.53 -0.11 -11.27
CA VAL A 98 9.63 1.30 -11.68
C VAL A 98 9.91 1.43 -13.18
N GLN A 99 10.77 0.57 -13.75
CA GLN A 99 11.02 0.61 -15.19
C GLN A 99 9.78 0.25 -16.00
N ILE A 100 9.07 -0.81 -15.59
CA ILE A 100 7.80 -1.23 -16.22
C ILE A 100 6.76 -0.11 -16.09
N PHE A 101 6.62 0.47 -14.89
CA PHE A 101 5.69 1.58 -14.63
C PHE A 101 5.96 2.78 -15.55
N ASN A 102 7.22 3.18 -15.71
CA ASN A 102 7.59 4.29 -16.59
C ASN A 102 7.34 3.97 -18.07
N ALA A 103 7.63 2.74 -18.51
CA ALA A 103 7.34 2.31 -19.88
C ALA A 103 5.84 2.36 -20.17
N LEU A 104 5.02 1.87 -19.25
CA LEU A 104 3.56 1.93 -19.36
C LEU A 104 3.04 3.37 -19.31
N LYS A 105 3.69 4.24 -18.52
CA LYS A 105 3.31 5.66 -18.41
C LYS A 105 3.45 6.36 -19.73
N ALA A 106 4.49 6.06 -20.49
CA ALA A 106 4.68 6.57 -21.84
C ALA A 106 3.58 6.11 -22.82
N ILE A 107 2.97 4.95 -22.58
CA ILE A 107 1.90 4.38 -23.42
C ILE A 107 0.51 4.91 -23.00
N GLY A 108 0.40 5.58 -21.85
CA GLY A 108 -0.86 6.14 -21.34
C GLY A 108 -1.83 5.11 -20.73
N GLN A 109 -1.39 3.86 -20.53
CA GLN A 109 -2.22 2.76 -20.01
C GLN A 109 -1.96 2.41 -18.54
N VAL A 110 -1.19 3.24 -17.82
CA VAL A 110 -0.83 2.99 -16.41
C VAL A 110 -2.06 2.91 -15.52
N ASP A 111 -2.97 3.88 -15.62
CA ASP A 111 -4.15 3.92 -14.77
C ASP A 111 -5.01 2.66 -14.92
N LEU A 112 -5.18 2.18 -16.17
CA LEU A 112 -5.91 0.95 -16.44
C LEU A 112 -5.19 -0.28 -15.87
N LEU A 113 -3.89 -0.43 -16.12
CA LEU A 113 -3.14 -1.59 -15.63
C LEU A 113 -3.09 -1.62 -14.11
N VAL A 114 -2.82 -0.48 -13.47
CA VAL A 114 -2.78 -0.37 -12.02
C VAL A 114 -4.14 -0.74 -11.45
N ARG A 115 -5.23 -0.17 -12.00
CA ARG A 115 -6.59 -0.48 -11.53
C ARG A 115 -6.94 -1.96 -11.69
N LEU A 116 -6.63 -2.57 -12.84
CA LEU A 116 -6.86 -4.01 -13.05
C LEU A 116 -6.02 -4.87 -12.13
N SER A 117 -4.74 -4.53 -11.95
CA SER A 117 -3.84 -5.24 -11.02
C SER A 117 -4.38 -5.20 -9.59
N TYR A 118 -4.87 -4.04 -9.14
CA TYR A 118 -5.49 -3.91 -7.82
C TYR A 118 -6.81 -4.69 -7.70
N VAL A 119 -7.66 -4.68 -8.72
CA VAL A 119 -8.91 -5.47 -8.72
C VAL A 119 -8.61 -6.97 -8.63
N VAL A 120 -7.66 -7.46 -9.41
CA VAL A 120 -7.25 -8.87 -9.38
C VAL A 120 -6.63 -9.21 -8.03
N PHE A 121 -5.71 -8.39 -7.53
CA PHE A 121 -5.04 -8.62 -6.26
C PHE A 121 -6.00 -8.63 -5.07
N LEU A 122 -6.83 -7.60 -4.92
CA LEU A 122 -7.83 -7.53 -3.85
C LEU A 122 -8.93 -8.58 -4.02
N GLY A 123 -9.30 -8.91 -5.26
CA GLY A 123 -10.26 -9.98 -5.54
C GLY A 123 -9.73 -11.35 -5.09
N ILE A 124 -8.45 -11.63 -5.33
CA ILE A 124 -7.79 -12.86 -4.84
C ILE A 124 -7.75 -12.86 -3.32
N ILE A 125 -7.27 -11.78 -2.69
CA ILE A 125 -7.21 -11.70 -1.22
C ILE A 125 -8.60 -11.87 -0.59
N GLY A 126 -9.59 -11.13 -1.08
CA GLY A 126 -10.96 -11.23 -0.58
C GLY A 126 -11.56 -12.61 -0.78
N GLY A 127 -11.30 -13.24 -1.93
CA GLY A 127 -11.72 -14.61 -2.22
C GLY A 127 -11.08 -15.64 -1.28
N LEU A 128 -9.76 -15.55 -1.08
CA LEU A 128 -9.04 -16.43 -0.16
C LEU A 128 -9.56 -16.27 1.28
N MET A 129 -9.73 -15.03 1.75
CA MET A 129 -10.27 -14.76 3.09
C MET A 129 -11.71 -15.26 3.26
N PHE A 130 -12.53 -15.17 2.21
CA PHE A 130 -13.90 -15.68 2.25
C PHE A 130 -13.94 -17.21 2.34
N ILE A 131 -13.10 -17.91 1.57
CA ILE A 131 -12.98 -19.37 1.64
C ILE A 131 -12.49 -19.80 3.04
N GLU A 132 -11.46 -19.14 3.56
CA GLU A 132 -10.95 -19.40 4.91
C GLU A 132 -12.05 -19.23 5.97
N SER A 133 -12.85 -18.15 5.84
CA SER A 133 -13.97 -17.89 6.75
C SER A 133 -15.10 -18.90 6.64
N LEU A 134 -15.35 -19.47 5.46
CA LEU A 134 -16.36 -20.53 5.28
C LEU A 134 -15.89 -21.86 5.85
N ASN A 135 -14.61 -22.20 5.68
CA ASN A 135 -14.03 -23.44 6.21
C ASN A 135 -13.86 -23.41 7.75
N ALA A 136 -13.88 -22.23 8.35
CA ALA A 136 -13.78 -22.06 9.80
C ALA A 136 -15.12 -22.26 10.55
N ILE A 137 -16.24 -22.39 9.83
CA ILE A 137 -17.59 -22.70 10.37
C ILE A 137 -17.83 -24.20 10.26
#